data_AF-A0A2W0FZR3-F1
#
_entry.id   AF-A0A2W0FZR3-F1
#
_cell.length_a   1.000
_cell.length_b   1.000
_cell.length_c   1.000
_cell.angle_alpha   90.00
_cell.angle_beta   90.00
_cell.angle_gamma   90.00
#
_symmetry.space_group_name_H-M   'P 1'
#
loop_
_entity.id
_entity.type
_entity.pdbx_description
1 polymer ?
#
loop_
_entity_poly.entity_id
_entity_poly.type
_entity_poly.pdbx_seq_one_letter_code
_entity_poly.pdbx_strand_id
1 'polypeptide(L)'
;MNTVTINNKQLPAVEYRGQRVVTLAMIDEVHQRPEGTARAAFNRNREHFINGVDYAELGADVIRTDLPEGTFSKFAPSGIVLFESGYLMLTKPFNDDLAWQVQRELVNNYFRTRAPLTEIEMIAAMAADAVRQQKRLNHVEEQIETVTEAVENIKRGTMRAGYVGYRQVVAKSGMSDAKCRNLVNAYRIPTDTHEFMTPDGLLSRRAIVELEPFMAAFRQMMSEAEPRGTRWYHPKMGLFQAIGWEG
;
A
#
# COMPACT_ATOMS: atom_id res chain seq x y z
N MET A 1 -14.88 34.15 6.58
CA MET A 1 -15.33 33.19 7.61
C MET A 1 -15.12 31.79 7.07
N ASN A 2 -14.65 30.86 7.89
CA ASN A 2 -14.69 29.44 7.52
C ASN A 2 -16.15 29.00 7.46
N THR A 3 -16.55 28.21 6.48
CA THR A 3 -17.94 27.74 6.30
C THR A 3 -17.95 26.23 6.13
N VAL A 4 -19.03 25.59 6.58
CA VAL A 4 -19.26 24.17 6.44
C VAL A 4 -20.57 23.98 5.67
N THR A 5 -20.54 23.16 4.62
CA THR A 5 -21.76 22.85 3.87
C THR A 5 -22.62 21.87 4.66
N ILE A 6 -23.85 22.27 4.96
CA ILE A 6 -24.89 21.46 5.61
C ILE A 6 -26.17 21.59 4.79
N ASN A 7 -26.73 20.49 4.30
CA ASN A 7 -27.94 20.47 3.47
C ASN A 7 -27.86 21.46 2.30
N ASN A 8 -26.75 21.43 1.56
CA ASN A 8 -26.42 22.34 0.46
C ASN A 8 -26.40 23.84 0.83
N LYS A 9 -26.37 24.18 2.12
CA LYS A 9 -26.25 25.56 2.61
C LYS A 9 -24.89 25.77 3.26
N GLN A 10 -24.31 26.95 3.02
CA GLN A 10 -23.04 27.34 3.62
C GLN A 10 -23.28 27.87 5.03
N LEU A 11 -23.02 27.02 6.03
CA LEU A 11 -23.18 27.38 7.42
C LEU A 11 -21.89 28.03 7.95
N PRO A 12 -21.93 29.25 8.52
CA PRO A 12 -20.74 29.86 9.07
C PRO A 12 -20.24 29.06 10.27
N ALA A 13 -18.93 28.88 10.34
CA ALA A 13 -18.25 28.18 11.41
C ALA A 13 -18.11 29.14 12.61
N VAL A 14 -19.12 29.15 13.49
CA VAL A 14 -19.20 30.01 14.67
C VAL A 14 -18.64 29.27 15.87
N GLU A 15 -17.82 29.94 16.67
CA GLU A 15 -17.25 29.39 17.90
C GLU A 15 -17.53 30.34 19.05
N TYR A 16 -17.86 29.76 20.20
CA TYR A 16 -17.99 30.46 21.46
C TYR A 16 -17.25 29.67 22.53
N ARG A 17 -16.30 30.30 23.21
CA ARG A 17 -15.43 29.66 24.22
C ARG A 17 -14.72 28.39 23.70
N GLY A 18 -14.26 28.43 22.45
CA GLY A 18 -13.56 27.32 21.80
C GLY A 18 -14.46 26.13 21.42
N GLN A 19 -15.79 26.27 21.50
CA GLN A 19 -16.74 25.24 21.09
C GLN A 19 -17.58 25.73 19.91
N ARG A 20 -17.88 24.81 18.98
CA ARG A 20 -18.82 25.07 17.87
C ARG A 20 -20.21 25.32 18.42
N VAL A 21 -20.81 26.41 17.96
CA VAL A 21 -22.19 26.75 18.32
C VAL A 21 -23.00 27.13 17.10
N VAL A 22 -24.31 26.91 17.17
CA VAL A 22 -25.26 27.33 16.14
C VAL A 22 -26.27 28.31 16.73
N THR A 23 -26.74 29.26 15.92
CA THR A 23 -27.86 30.13 16.32
C THR A 23 -29.19 29.46 15.98
N LEU A 24 -30.28 29.94 16.60
CA LEU A 24 -31.62 29.47 16.27
C LEU A 24 -31.99 29.70 14.79
N ALA A 25 -31.54 30.81 14.21
CA ALA A 25 -31.78 31.12 12.80
C ALA A 25 -31.03 30.15 11.87
N MET A 26 -29.79 29.80 12.20
CA MET A 26 -29.02 28.79 11.49
C MET A 26 -29.73 27.43 11.49
N ILE A 27 -30.35 27.04 12.62
CA ILE A 27 -31.12 25.80 12.73
C ILE A 27 -32.35 25.84 11.83
N ASP A 28 -33.13 26.91 11.86
CA ASP A 28 -34.30 27.08 11.00
C ASP A 28 -33.91 26.99 9.52
N GLU A 29 -32.80 27.64 9.16
CA GLU A 29 -32.28 27.64 7.81
C GLU A 29 -31.90 26.23 7.33
N VAL A 30 -31.04 25.51 8.05
CA VAL A 30 -30.56 24.19 7.61
C VAL A 30 -31.62 23.11 7.63
N HIS A 31 -32.64 23.22 8.49
CA HIS A 31 -33.81 22.33 8.50
C HIS A 31 -34.94 22.79 7.58
N GLN A 32 -34.75 23.88 6.84
CA GLN A 32 -35.76 24.47 5.95
C GLN A 32 -37.09 24.75 6.68
N ARG A 33 -37.02 25.19 7.93
CA ARG A 33 -38.18 25.59 8.73
C ARG A 33 -38.42 27.09 8.62
N PRO A 34 -39.68 27.55 8.79
CA PRO A 34 -39.95 28.99 8.87
C PRO A 34 -39.12 29.66 9.96
N GLU A 35 -38.71 30.90 9.72
CA GLU A 35 -37.94 31.68 10.69
C GLU A 35 -38.67 31.76 12.04
N GLY A 36 -37.95 31.48 13.12
CA GLY A 36 -38.46 31.49 14.48
C GLY A 36 -39.01 30.14 14.97
N THR A 37 -39.01 29.10 14.14
CA THR A 37 -39.48 27.76 14.53
C THR A 37 -38.62 27.18 15.67
N ALA A 38 -37.31 27.23 15.52
CA ALA A 38 -36.33 26.83 16.52
C ALA A 38 -36.48 27.65 17.81
N ARG A 39 -36.71 28.96 17.70
CA ARG A 39 -36.92 29.83 18.86
C ARG A 39 -38.18 29.47 19.64
N ALA A 40 -39.28 29.22 18.93
CA ALA A 40 -40.52 28.79 19.56
C ALA A 40 -40.35 27.42 20.25
N ALA A 41 -39.65 26.48 19.62
CA ALA A 41 -39.34 25.17 20.21
C ALA A 41 -38.46 25.28 21.46
N PHE A 42 -37.42 26.12 21.42
CA PHE A 42 -36.54 26.36 22.55
C PHE A 42 -37.31 26.92 23.74
N ASN A 43 -38.15 27.95 23.50
CA ASN A 43 -38.92 28.59 24.55
C ASN A 43 -39.96 27.65 25.18
N ARG A 44 -40.64 26.81 24.37
CA ARG A 44 -41.62 25.84 24.88
C ARG A 44 -40.99 24.81 25.83
N ASN A 45 -39.75 24.42 25.56
CA ASN A 45 -39.05 23.37 26.31
C ASN A 45 -37.93 23.95 27.19
N ARG A 46 -37.93 25.26 27.48
CA ARG A 46 -36.80 25.98 28.07
C ARG A 46 -36.33 25.38 29.40
N GLU A 47 -37.25 24.84 30.18
CA GLU A 47 -36.96 24.18 31.47
C GLU A 47 -36.06 22.94 31.36
N HIS A 48 -35.99 22.32 30.17
CA HIS A 48 -35.15 21.15 29.94
C HIS A 48 -33.72 21.51 29.50
N PHE A 49 -33.45 22.77 29.15
CA PHE A 49 -32.13 23.21 28.69
C PHE A 49 -31.28 23.76 29.83
N ILE A 50 -30.01 23.38 29.87
CA ILE A 50 -29.04 23.83 30.87
C ILE A 50 -28.14 24.91 30.26
N ASN A 51 -28.13 26.10 30.89
CA ASN A 51 -27.25 27.20 30.47
C ASN A 51 -25.77 26.82 30.71
N GLY A 52 -24.93 27.07 29.72
CA GLY A 52 -23.50 26.72 29.71
C GLY A 52 -23.19 25.29 29.29
N VAL A 53 -24.22 24.43 29.15
CA VAL A 53 -24.08 23.06 28.65
C VAL A 53 -24.76 22.92 27.30
N ASP A 54 -26.05 23.26 27.24
CA ASP A 54 -26.86 23.10 26.03
C ASP A 54 -26.94 24.39 25.20
N TYR A 55 -26.99 25.53 25.89
CA TYR A 55 -27.06 26.83 25.25
C TYR A 55 -26.34 27.89 26.07
N ALA A 56 -26.08 29.05 25.46
CA ALA A 56 -25.69 30.25 26.16
C ALA A 56 -26.55 31.43 25.67
N GLU A 57 -26.98 32.26 26.61
CA GLU A 57 -27.59 33.56 26.32
C GLU A 57 -26.49 34.62 26.37
N LEU A 58 -26.26 35.26 25.23
CA LEU A 58 -25.18 36.21 25.02
C LEU A 58 -25.75 37.62 25.03
N GLY A 59 -25.11 38.52 25.78
CA GLY A 59 -25.43 39.95 25.75
C GLY A 59 -24.79 40.64 24.53
N ALA A 60 -25.23 41.87 24.28
CA ALA A 60 -24.73 42.69 23.17
C ALA A 60 -23.20 42.83 23.10
N ASP A 61 -22.52 42.88 24.26
CA ASP A 61 -21.06 42.99 24.32
C ASP A 61 -20.36 41.74 23.77
N VAL A 62 -20.76 40.57 24.26
CA VAL A 62 -20.24 39.26 23.80
C VAL A 62 -20.52 39.05 22.31
N ILE A 63 -21.72 39.43 21.85
CA ILE A 63 -22.08 39.34 20.43
C ILE A 63 -21.15 40.16 19.54
N ARG A 64 -20.69 41.32 20.00
CA ARG A 64 -19.83 42.23 19.24
C ARG A 64 -18.36 41.84 19.28
N THR A 65 -17.91 41.29 20.40
CA THR A 65 -16.49 41.08 20.68
C THR A 65 -16.05 39.64 20.44
N ASP A 66 -16.89 38.65 20.82
CA ASP A 66 -16.48 37.25 20.89
C ASP A 66 -17.02 36.41 19.72
N LEU A 67 -17.93 36.95 18.91
CA LEU A 67 -18.52 36.26 17.77
C LEU A 67 -18.12 36.87 16.42
N PRO A 68 -18.04 36.06 15.35
CA PRO A 68 -17.82 36.57 13.99
C PRO A 68 -18.92 37.55 13.54
N GLU A 69 -18.55 38.61 12.83
CA GLU A 69 -19.47 39.67 12.36
C GLU A 69 -20.61 39.10 11.49
N GLY A 70 -21.87 39.38 11.85
CA GLY A 70 -23.03 38.88 11.11
C GLY A 70 -23.60 37.56 11.64
N THR A 71 -22.99 36.95 12.66
CA THR A 71 -23.63 35.85 13.44
C THR A 71 -24.95 36.32 14.07
N PHE A 72 -24.95 37.56 14.57
CA PHE A 72 -26.14 38.31 14.96
C PHE A 72 -26.03 39.73 14.41
N SER A 73 -27.14 40.47 14.41
CA SER A 73 -27.11 41.92 14.18
C SER A 73 -26.22 42.59 15.24
N LYS A 74 -25.37 43.53 14.82
CA LYS A 74 -24.56 44.36 15.75
C LYS A 74 -25.38 45.19 16.74
N PHE A 75 -26.68 45.34 16.46
CA PHE A 75 -27.65 46.02 17.32
C PHE A 75 -28.50 45.05 18.14
N ALA A 76 -28.26 43.74 18.06
CA ALA A 76 -28.99 42.76 18.85
C ALA A 76 -28.68 42.99 20.35
N PRO A 77 -29.72 43.17 21.20
CA PRO A 77 -29.52 43.35 22.63
C PRO A 77 -29.06 42.05 23.31
N SER A 78 -29.49 40.90 22.78
CA SER A 78 -29.06 39.57 23.19
C SER A 78 -29.25 38.54 22.06
N GLY A 79 -28.67 37.36 22.25
CA GLY A 79 -28.69 36.26 21.29
C GLY A 79 -28.58 34.91 21.99
N ILE A 80 -29.18 33.87 21.41
CA ILE A 80 -29.08 32.50 21.93
C ILE A 80 -28.25 31.69 20.95
N VAL A 81 -27.22 31.04 21.48
CA VAL A 81 -26.42 30.04 20.77
C VAL A 81 -26.59 28.69 21.44
N LEU A 82 -26.60 27.62 20.65
CA LEU A 82 -26.69 26.24 21.13
C LEU A 82 -25.39 25.50 20.86
N PHE A 83 -24.93 24.76 21.87
CA PHE A 83 -23.86 23.76 21.75
C PHE A 83 -24.42 22.47 21.14
N GLU A 84 -23.57 21.48 20.90
CA GLU A 84 -23.98 20.20 20.29
C GLU A 84 -25.15 19.55 21.03
N SER A 85 -25.10 19.45 22.37
CA SER A 85 -26.17 18.83 23.15
C SER A 85 -27.49 19.59 23.05
N GLY A 86 -27.45 20.92 23.12
CA GLY A 86 -28.66 21.74 22.98
C GLY A 86 -29.27 21.67 21.59
N TYR A 87 -28.45 21.62 20.55
CA TYR A 87 -28.94 21.36 19.19
C TYR A 87 -29.70 20.03 19.10
N LEU A 88 -29.13 18.96 19.66
CA LEU A 88 -29.76 17.64 19.68
C LEU A 88 -31.05 17.62 20.50
N MET A 89 -31.08 18.30 21.64
CA MET A 89 -32.30 18.43 22.46
C MET A 89 -33.40 19.21 21.73
N LEU A 90 -33.03 20.31 21.07
CA LEU A 90 -33.97 21.17 20.34
C LEU A 90 -34.61 20.45 19.16
N THR A 91 -33.81 19.67 18.42
CA THR A 91 -34.24 18.98 17.21
C THR A 91 -34.81 17.58 17.47
N LYS A 92 -34.83 17.11 18.72
CA LYS A 92 -35.46 15.85 19.12
C LYS A 92 -36.89 15.65 18.58
N PRO A 93 -37.77 16.69 18.51
CA PRO A 93 -39.11 16.53 17.94
C PRO A 93 -39.16 16.48 16.41
N PHE A 94 -38.06 16.73 15.70
CA PHE A 94 -38.02 16.73 14.25
C PHE A 94 -37.88 15.29 13.76
N ASN A 95 -38.92 14.75 13.12
CA ASN A 95 -38.99 13.33 12.77
C ASN A 95 -39.21 13.09 11.26
N ASP A 96 -38.71 14.00 10.42
CA ASP A 96 -38.77 13.89 8.96
C ASP A 96 -37.39 13.52 8.38
N ASP A 97 -37.36 12.97 7.17
CA ASP A 97 -36.13 12.48 6.51
C ASP A 97 -35.05 13.55 6.40
N LEU A 98 -35.46 14.81 6.18
CA LEU A 98 -34.52 15.93 6.07
C LEU A 98 -33.85 16.21 7.43
N ALA A 99 -34.61 16.21 8.52
CA ALA A 99 -34.06 16.38 9.86
C ALA A 99 -33.02 15.31 10.21
N TRP A 100 -33.27 14.05 9.85
CA TRP A 100 -32.30 12.96 10.04
C TRP A 100 -31.00 13.19 9.27
N GLN A 101 -31.08 13.67 8.02
CA GLN A 101 -29.91 14.01 7.22
C GLN A 101 -29.14 15.19 7.83
N VAL A 102 -29.83 16.28 8.13
CA VAL A 102 -29.25 17.52 8.67
C VAL A 102 -28.57 17.27 10.02
N GLN A 103 -29.21 16.50 10.91
CA GLN A 103 -28.62 16.11 12.20
C GLN A 103 -27.30 15.37 12.01
N ARG A 104 -27.25 14.40 11.09
CA ARG A 104 -26.04 13.63 10.82
C ARG A 104 -24.92 14.51 10.27
N GLU A 105 -25.25 15.40 9.35
CA GLU A 105 -24.28 16.34 8.77
C GLU A 105 -23.78 17.34 9.82
N LEU A 106 -24.65 17.94 10.62
CA LEU A 106 -24.26 18.89 11.67
C LEU A 106 -23.37 18.23 12.72
N VAL A 107 -23.76 17.07 13.25
CA VAL A 107 -22.96 16.36 14.26
C VAL A 107 -21.60 15.99 13.70
N ASN A 108 -21.54 15.38 12.51
CA ASN A 108 -20.27 14.85 11.99
C ASN A 108 -19.34 15.92 11.40
N ASN A 109 -19.90 16.94 10.76
CA ASN A 109 -19.11 17.87 9.95
C ASN A 109 -19.00 19.26 10.60
N TYR A 110 -19.95 19.65 11.45
CA TYR A 110 -19.94 20.96 12.12
C TYR A 110 -19.45 20.88 13.56
N PHE A 111 -20.16 20.13 14.42
CA PHE A 111 -19.85 20.04 15.86
C PHE A 111 -18.60 19.21 16.14
N ARG A 112 -18.46 18.05 15.49
CA ARG A 112 -17.25 17.22 15.56
C ARG A 112 -16.13 17.77 14.69
N THR A 113 -15.72 19.01 14.93
CA THR A 113 -14.40 19.44 14.50
C THR A 113 -13.38 18.87 15.48
N ARG A 114 -12.55 17.93 15.02
CA ARG A 114 -11.40 17.46 15.80
C ARG A 114 -10.60 18.71 16.16
N ALA A 115 -10.35 18.93 17.45
CA ALA A 115 -9.31 19.88 17.84
C ALA A 115 -8.06 19.52 17.02
N PRO A 116 -7.33 20.51 16.45
CA PRO A 116 -6.03 20.23 15.89
C PRO A 116 -5.25 19.47 16.96
N LEU A 117 -4.73 18.29 16.60
CA LEU A 117 -3.96 17.45 17.52
C LEU A 117 -2.91 18.33 18.18
N THR A 118 -2.79 18.24 19.50
CA THR A 118 -1.64 18.84 20.17
C THR A 118 -0.35 18.30 19.55
N GLU A 119 0.75 19.05 19.65
CA GLU A 119 2.04 18.59 19.12
C GLU A 119 2.40 17.19 19.63
N ILE A 120 2.07 16.89 20.90
CA ILE A 120 2.29 15.59 21.54
C ILE A 120 1.43 14.50 20.87
N GLU A 121 0.14 14.76 20.65
CA GLU A 121 -0.76 13.78 20.00
C GLU A 121 -0.37 13.54 18.54
N MET A 122 0.12 14.57 17.84
CA MET A 122 0.64 14.44 16.49
C MET A 122 1.89 13.57 16.45
N ILE A 123 2.85 13.80 17.36
CA ILE A 123 4.06 12.98 17.49
C ILE A 123 3.69 11.52 17.82
N ALA A 124 2.74 11.31 18.73
CA ALA A 124 2.28 9.97 19.09
C ALA A 124 1.64 9.25 17.88
N ALA A 125 0.82 9.95 17.10
CA ALA A 125 0.22 9.40 15.88
C ALA A 125 1.29 9.06 14.83
N MET A 126 2.25 9.96 14.59
CA MET A 126 3.36 9.74 13.67
C MET A 126 4.23 8.55 14.10
N ALA A 127 4.53 8.43 15.39
CA ALA A 127 5.30 7.31 15.94
C ALA A 127 4.56 5.98 15.78
N ALA A 128 3.25 5.94 16.07
CA ALA A 128 2.44 4.75 15.89
C ALA A 128 2.39 4.29 14.43
N ASP A 129 2.26 5.23 13.49
CA ASP A 129 2.27 4.94 12.06
C ASP A 129 3.66 4.50 11.59
N ALA A 130 4.74 5.11 12.06
CA ALA A 130 6.11 4.69 11.76
C ALA A 130 6.36 3.22 12.18
N VAL A 131 5.89 2.83 13.37
CA VAL A 131 5.99 1.43 13.85
C VAL A 131 5.20 0.47 12.94
N ARG A 132 4.01 0.87 12.49
CA ARG A 132 3.22 0.06 11.55
C ARG A 132 3.92 -0.09 10.20
N GLN A 133 4.46 1.00 9.67
CA GLN A 133 5.22 0.97 8.41
C GLN A 133 6.45 0.07 8.53
N GLN A 134 7.20 0.16 9.65
CA GLN A 134 8.36 -0.70 9.87
C GLN A 134 7.97 -2.18 9.90
N LYS A 135 6.88 -2.55 10.59
CA LYS A 135 6.40 -3.94 10.60
C LYS A 135 6.02 -4.42 9.20
N ARG A 136 5.39 -3.56 8.40
CA ARG A 136 5.04 -3.88 7.01
C ARG A 136 6.28 -4.04 6.14
N LEU A 137 7.29 -3.17 6.29
CA LEU A 137 8.56 -3.27 5.56
C LEU A 137 9.27 -4.58 5.89
N ASN A 138 9.41 -4.93 7.17
CA ASN A 138 10.05 -6.18 7.57
C ASN A 138 9.34 -7.41 6.97
N HIS A 139 8.01 -7.41 6.92
CA HIS A 139 7.27 -8.49 6.29
C HIS A 139 7.46 -8.55 4.76
N VAL A 140 7.52 -7.39 4.10
CA VAL A 140 7.81 -7.33 2.66
C VAL A 140 9.23 -7.82 2.37
N GLU A 141 10.22 -7.47 3.20
CA GLU A 141 11.60 -7.95 3.06
C GLU A 141 11.68 -9.48 3.16
N GLU A 142 10.98 -10.09 4.11
CA GLU A 142 10.87 -11.55 4.26
C GLU A 142 10.24 -12.20 3.01
N GLN A 143 9.18 -11.60 2.46
CA GLN A 143 8.57 -12.07 1.21
C GLN A 143 9.53 -11.93 0.02
N ILE A 144 10.31 -10.85 -0.06
CA ILE A 144 11.30 -10.67 -1.13
C ILE A 144 12.36 -11.76 -1.05
N GLU A 145 12.85 -12.12 0.13
CA GLU A 145 13.84 -13.19 0.30
C GLU A 145 13.31 -14.51 -0.28
N THR A 146 12.10 -14.93 0.12
CA THR A 146 11.48 -16.15 -0.42
C THR A 146 11.25 -16.10 -1.94
N VAL A 147 10.87 -14.94 -2.48
CA VAL A 147 10.72 -14.76 -3.93
C VAL A 147 12.07 -14.84 -4.64
N THR A 148 13.14 -14.28 -4.07
CA THR A 148 14.48 -14.36 -4.67
C THR A 148 14.98 -15.81 -4.73
N GLU A 149 14.76 -16.58 -3.67
CA GLU A 149 15.08 -18.01 -3.65
C GLU A 149 14.27 -18.79 -4.70
N ALA A 150 12.96 -18.54 -4.81
CA ALA A 150 12.12 -19.16 -5.82
C ALA A 150 12.59 -18.80 -7.25
N VAL A 151 12.94 -17.53 -7.49
CA VAL A 151 13.47 -17.07 -8.78
C VAL A 151 14.81 -17.74 -9.11
N GLU A 152 15.72 -17.87 -8.14
CA GLU A 152 16.99 -18.56 -8.38
C GLU A 152 16.79 -20.06 -8.64
N ASN A 153 15.85 -20.71 -7.95
CA ASN A 153 15.47 -22.09 -8.20
C ASN A 153 14.84 -22.28 -9.59
N ILE A 154 14.00 -21.33 -10.04
CA ILE A 154 13.42 -21.33 -11.40
C ILE A 154 14.51 -21.09 -12.46
N LYS A 155 15.40 -20.12 -12.26
CA LYS A 155 16.49 -19.80 -13.21
C LYS A 155 17.46 -20.96 -13.42
N ARG A 156 17.79 -21.69 -12.34
CA ARG A 156 18.63 -22.90 -12.43
C ARG A 156 17.88 -24.05 -13.11
N GLY A 157 16.54 -23.99 -13.09
CA GLY A 157 15.66 -25.11 -13.35
C GLY A 157 15.95 -26.26 -12.38
N THR A 158 15.12 -27.28 -12.36
CA THR A 158 15.43 -28.55 -11.69
C THR A 158 16.51 -29.32 -12.45
N MET A 159 17.68 -28.70 -12.74
CA MET A 159 18.82 -29.44 -13.27
C MET A 159 19.27 -30.44 -12.21
N ARG A 160 19.15 -31.72 -12.55
CA ARG A 160 19.59 -32.82 -11.70
C ARG A 160 21.04 -32.59 -11.27
N ALA A 161 21.31 -32.72 -9.97
CA ALA A 161 22.64 -32.55 -9.42
C ALA A 161 23.66 -33.41 -10.21
N GLY A 162 24.80 -32.82 -10.58
CA GLY A 162 25.85 -33.48 -11.37
C GLY A 162 25.71 -33.35 -12.89
N TYR A 163 24.55 -32.93 -13.42
CA TYR A 163 24.35 -32.73 -14.86
C TYR A 163 24.60 -31.28 -15.29
N VAL A 164 25.14 -31.13 -16.50
CA VAL A 164 25.49 -29.84 -17.10
C VAL A 164 25.07 -29.77 -18.57
N GLY A 165 24.87 -28.56 -19.08
CA GLY A 165 24.60 -28.34 -20.50
C GLY A 165 25.85 -28.47 -21.38
N TYR A 166 25.65 -28.79 -22.66
CA TYR A 166 26.74 -28.99 -23.62
C TYR A 166 27.71 -27.79 -23.74
N ARG A 167 27.20 -26.57 -23.60
CA ARG A 167 28.04 -25.35 -23.60
C ARG A 167 29.11 -25.36 -22.49
N GLN A 168 28.82 -25.95 -21.33
CA GLN A 168 29.75 -26.01 -20.20
C GLN A 168 30.83 -27.07 -20.43
N VAL A 169 30.49 -28.24 -20.98
CA VAL A 169 31.50 -29.26 -21.31
C VAL A 169 32.37 -28.86 -22.50
N VAL A 170 31.85 -28.09 -23.46
CA VAL A 170 32.65 -27.44 -24.52
C VAL A 170 33.68 -26.50 -23.90
N ALA A 171 33.26 -25.63 -22.98
CA ALA A 171 34.16 -24.71 -22.30
C ALA A 171 35.22 -25.44 -21.44
N LYS A 172 34.85 -26.55 -20.79
CA LYS A 172 35.76 -27.32 -19.93
C LYS A 172 36.73 -28.23 -20.68
N SER A 173 36.33 -28.77 -21.84
CA SER A 173 37.17 -29.67 -22.63
C SER A 173 37.95 -28.97 -23.74
N GLY A 174 37.53 -27.75 -24.12
CA GLY A 174 38.07 -27.05 -25.29
C GLY A 174 37.75 -27.72 -26.63
N MET A 175 36.88 -28.74 -26.63
CA MET A 175 36.42 -29.43 -27.84
C MET A 175 35.18 -28.75 -28.42
N SER A 176 34.94 -28.94 -29.73
CA SER A 176 33.68 -28.50 -30.33
C SER A 176 32.49 -29.28 -29.77
N ASP A 177 31.32 -28.67 -29.83
CA ASP A 177 30.05 -29.26 -29.37
C ASP A 177 29.75 -30.62 -30.02
N ALA A 178 29.98 -30.75 -31.32
CA ALA A 178 29.87 -32.02 -32.04
C ALA A 178 30.83 -33.09 -31.50
N LYS A 179 32.06 -32.72 -31.14
CA LYS A 179 33.03 -33.66 -30.55
C LYS A 179 32.66 -34.03 -29.12
N CYS A 180 32.11 -33.11 -28.33
CA CYS A 180 31.55 -33.44 -27.03
C CYS A 180 30.43 -34.49 -27.15
N ARG A 181 29.51 -34.35 -28.13
CA ARG A 181 28.46 -35.35 -28.40
C ARG A 181 29.04 -36.70 -28.86
N ASN A 182 30.06 -36.68 -29.71
CA ASN A 182 30.72 -37.91 -30.14
C ASN A 182 31.37 -38.64 -28.96
N LEU A 183 32.02 -37.93 -28.05
CA LEU A 183 32.60 -38.52 -26.83
C LEU A 183 31.50 -39.17 -25.98
N VAL A 184 30.41 -38.45 -25.75
CA VAL A 184 29.25 -38.95 -25.00
C VAL A 184 28.73 -40.27 -25.59
N ASN A 185 28.57 -40.33 -26.91
CA ASN A 185 28.12 -41.54 -27.59
C ASN A 185 29.15 -42.67 -27.55
N ALA A 186 30.44 -42.37 -27.78
CA ALA A 186 31.52 -43.35 -27.84
C ALA A 186 31.82 -44.01 -26.49
N TYR A 187 31.61 -43.28 -25.38
CA TYR A 187 31.86 -43.74 -24.01
C TYR A 187 30.57 -44.04 -23.24
N ARG A 188 29.40 -43.94 -23.89
CA ARG A 188 28.07 -44.18 -23.28
C ARG A 188 27.87 -43.38 -21.98
N ILE A 189 28.26 -42.11 -22.02
CA ILE A 189 28.12 -41.21 -20.88
C ILE A 189 26.63 -40.92 -20.64
N PRO A 190 26.13 -40.96 -19.40
CA PRO A 190 24.75 -40.66 -19.09
C PRO A 190 24.33 -39.25 -19.56
N THR A 191 23.20 -39.20 -20.28
CA THR A 191 22.56 -37.96 -20.72
C THR A 191 21.14 -37.88 -20.20
N ASP A 192 20.61 -36.66 -20.18
CA ASP A 192 19.22 -36.38 -19.82
C ASP A 192 18.72 -35.16 -20.58
N THR A 193 17.44 -34.82 -20.47
CA THR A 193 16.83 -33.63 -21.04
C THR A 193 16.41 -32.69 -19.93
N HIS A 194 16.89 -31.45 -19.99
CA HIS A 194 16.51 -30.40 -19.06
C HIS A 194 15.50 -29.44 -19.68
N GLU A 195 14.37 -29.25 -18.99
CA GLU A 195 13.35 -28.26 -19.33
C GLU A 195 13.62 -26.94 -18.61
N PHE A 196 13.53 -25.82 -19.32
CA PHE A 196 13.75 -24.48 -18.76
C PHE A 196 12.88 -23.45 -19.48
N MET A 197 12.57 -22.35 -18.80
CA MET A 197 11.83 -21.22 -19.38
C MET A 197 12.80 -20.26 -20.08
N THR A 198 12.52 -19.88 -21.32
CA THR A 198 13.26 -18.84 -22.03
C THR A 198 12.85 -17.44 -21.52
N PRO A 199 13.65 -16.38 -21.76
CA PRO A 199 13.35 -15.03 -21.27
C PRO A 199 12.01 -14.45 -21.73
N ASP A 200 11.48 -14.91 -22.86
CA ASP A 200 10.16 -14.59 -23.43
C ASP A 200 9.02 -15.48 -22.87
N GLY A 201 9.32 -16.37 -21.91
CA GLY A 201 8.34 -17.17 -21.20
C GLY A 201 7.92 -18.46 -21.90
N LEU A 202 8.68 -18.93 -22.90
CA LEU A 202 8.41 -20.22 -23.55
C LEU A 202 9.13 -21.37 -22.84
N LEU A 203 8.44 -22.51 -22.71
CA LEU A 203 9.06 -23.74 -22.24
C LEU A 203 9.99 -24.30 -23.33
N SER A 204 11.27 -24.44 -23.04
CA SER A 204 12.28 -24.98 -23.93
C SER A 204 12.99 -26.18 -23.31
N ARG A 205 13.66 -26.97 -24.15
CA ARG A 205 14.36 -28.19 -23.76
C ARG A 205 15.79 -28.17 -24.27
N ARG A 206 16.73 -28.65 -23.47
CA ARG A 206 18.12 -28.86 -23.88
C ARG A 206 18.65 -30.20 -23.39
N ALA A 207 19.53 -30.82 -24.18
CA ALA A 207 20.26 -31.99 -23.73
C ALA A 207 21.30 -31.60 -22.67
N ILE A 208 21.38 -32.40 -21.62
CA ILE A 208 22.37 -32.30 -20.54
C ILE A 208 23.15 -33.62 -20.41
N VAL A 209 24.33 -33.55 -19.82
CA VAL A 209 25.25 -34.67 -19.64
C VAL A 209 25.82 -34.65 -18.23
N GLU A 210 26.05 -35.81 -17.64
CA GLU A 210 26.68 -35.91 -16.33
C GLU A 210 28.16 -35.46 -16.41
N LEU A 211 28.54 -34.48 -15.60
CA LEU A 211 29.83 -33.79 -15.74
C LEU A 211 31.01 -34.70 -15.36
N GLU A 212 30.90 -35.44 -14.26
CA GLU A 212 32.01 -36.24 -13.75
C GLU A 212 32.38 -37.39 -14.70
N PRO A 213 31.42 -38.22 -15.19
CA PRO A 213 31.73 -39.25 -16.17
C PRO A 213 32.21 -38.67 -17.50
N PHE A 214 31.65 -37.52 -17.93
CA PHE A 214 32.14 -36.82 -19.12
C PHE A 214 33.62 -36.46 -18.99
N MET A 215 34.01 -35.82 -17.89
CA MET A 215 35.39 -35.39 -17.68
C MET A 215 36.34 -36.57 -17.49
N ALA A 216 35.88 -37.66 -16.86
CA ALA A 216 36.67 -38.89 -16.75
C ALA A 216 36.95 -39.51 -18.12
N ALA A 217 35.92 -39.67 -18.96
CA ALA A 217 36.07 -40.19 -20.32
C ALA A 217 36.90 -39.27 -21.21
N PHE A 218 36.76 -37.94 -21.05
CA PHE A 218 37.58 -36.97 -21.77
C PHE A 218 39.06 -37.11 -21.42
N ARG A 219 39.41 -37.17 -20.13
CA ARG A 219 40.79 -37.36 -19.68
C ARG A 219 41.37 -38.69 -20.18
N GLN A 220 40.60 -39.76 -20.10
CA GLN A 220 41.01 -41.06 -20.63
C GLN A 220 41.27 -40.99 -22.15
N MET A 221 40.30 -40.50 -22.92
CA MET A 221 40.43 -40.34 -24.37
C MET A 221 41.65 -39.50 -24.75
N MET A 222 41.92 -38.40 -24.03
CA MET A 222 43.09 -37.57 -24.30
C MET A 222 44.41 -38.26 -23.95
N SER A 223 44.44 -39.12 -22.92
CA SER A 223 45.65 -39.91 -22.60
C SER A 223 46.00 -40.94 -23.68
N GLU A 224 45.02 -41.35 -24.48
CA GLU A 224 45.16 -42.30 -25.60
C GLU A 224 45.30 -41.58 -26.96
N ALA A 225 45.16 -40.25 -27.01
CA ALA A 225 45.14 -39.49 -28.25
C ALA A 225 46.56 -39.15 -28.74
N GLU A 226 46.78 -39.29 -30.04
CA GLU A 226 48.04 -38.93 -30.69
C GLU A 226 48.03 -37.46 -31.14
N PRO A 227 49.06 -36.66 -30.81
CA PRO A 227 49.18 -35.30 -31.31
C PRO A 227 49.46 -35.28 -32.82
N ARG A 228 48.78 -34.39 -33.54
CA ARG A 228 48.88 -34.18 -35.00
C ARG A 228 48.86 -32.67 -35.31
N GLY A 229 49.96 -31.98 -34.99
CA GLY A 229 50.07 -30.53 -35.14
C GLY A 229 49.16 -29.80 -34.14
N THR A 230 48.26 -28.95 -34.63
CA THR A 230 47.26 -28.23 -33.80
C THR A 230 46.01 -29.07 -33.48
N ARG A 231 46.06 -30.37 -33.77
CA ARG A 231 44.94 -31.32 -33.65
C ARG A 231 45.39 -32.60 -32.97
N TRP A 232 44.40 -33.40 -32.57
CA TRP A 232 44.56 -34.70 -31.93
C TRP A 232 43.86 -35.76 -32.76
N TYR A 233 44.42 -36.96 -32.79
CA TYR A 233 43.80 -38.13 -33.41
C TYR A 233 43.54 -39.19 -32.34
N HIS A 234 42.32 -39.74 -32.32
CA HIS A 234 41.98 -40.88 -31.49
C HIS A 234 41.04 -41.84 -32.26
N PRO A 235 41.22 -43.18 -32.19
CA PRO A 235 40.46 -44.13 -33.01
C PRO A 235 38.94 -43.96 -32.94
N LYS A 236 38.39 -43.69 -31.75
CA LYS A 236 36.94 -43.46 -31.54
C LYS A 236 36.45 -42.06 -31.91
N MET A 237 37.35 -41.10 -32.13
CA MET A 237 37.02 -39.67 -32.25
C MET A 237 37.48 -39.05 -33.57
N GLY A 238 38.27 -39.77 -34.36
CA GLY A 238 38.95 -39.25 -35.53
C GLY A 238 39.86 -38.08 -35.18
N LEU A 239 40.02 -37.15 -36.11
CA LEU A 239 40.77 -35.92 -35.90
C LEU A 239 39.90 -34.86 -35.18
N PHE A 240 40.41 -34.21 -34.14
CA PHE A 240 39.70 -33.19 -33.35
C PHE A 240 40.65 -32.13 -32.74
N GLN A 241 40.08 -31.09 -32.12
CA GLN A 241 40.80 -30.08 -31.36
C GLN A 241 40.30 -30.07 -29.92
N ALA A 242 41.20 -29.85 -28.97
CA ALA A 242 40.92 -29.68 -27.55
C ALA A 242 41.80 -28.53 -27.04
N ILE A 243 41.26 -27.32 -27.04
CA ILE A 243 42.02 -26.10 -26.70
C ILE A 243 42.21 -26.03 -25.19
N GLY A 244 43.44 -25.79 -24.73
CA GLY A 244 43.75 -25.65 -23.30
C GLY A 244 43.78 -26.97 -22.52
N TRP A 245 43.83 -28.12 -23.21
CA TRP A 245 44.01 -29.43 -22.58
C TRP A 245 45.42 -29.65 -22.02
N GLU A 246 46.46 -29.11 -22.65
CA GLU A 246 47.87 -29.26 -22.23
C GLU A 246 48.30 -28.25 -21.15
N GLY A 247 47.37 -27.81 -20.29
CA GLY A 247 47.59 -26.87 -19.19
C GLY A 247 47.51 -27.52 -17.82
#